data_AF-A0A1V0UZC5-F1
#
_entry.id   AF-A0A1V0UZC5-F1
#
_cell.length_a   1.000
_cell.length_b   1.000
_cell.length_c   1.000
_cell.angle_alpha   90.00
_cell.angle_beta   90.00
_cell.angle_gamma   90.00
#
_symmetry.space_group_name_H-M   'P 1'
#
loop_
_entity.id
_entity.type
_entity.pdbx_description
1 polymer ?
#
loop_
_entity_poly.entity_id
_entity_poly.type
_entity_poly.pdbx_seq_one_letter_code
_entity_poly.pdbx_strand_id
1 'polypeptide(L)' 'MYLYKLEIELADRLLFLVLAADNDETAFDYIEDHLARAYTVVPEVKQAAIVEKKRVTKGAGYLLSSESN' A
#
# COMPACT_ATOMS: atom_id res chain seq x y z
N MET A 1 15.63 -1.87 -2.05
CA MET A 1 14.35 -1.83 -2.79
C MET A 1 13.61 -3.17 -2.87
N TYR A 2 12.36 -3.13 -2.45
CA TYR A 2 11.36 -4.19 -2.52
C TYR A 2 10.07 -3.59 -3.11
N LEU A 3 9.27 -4.41 -3.78
CA LEU A 3 7.90 -4.09 -4.14
C LEU A 3 7.03 -4.58 -2.97
N TYR A 4 6.10 -3.74 -2.53
CA TYR A 4 5.21 -3.96 -1.41
C TYR A 4 3.76 -3.92 -1.88
N LYS A 5 2.92 -4.75 -1.26
CA LYS A 5 1.48 -4.56 -1.23
C LYS A 5 1.11 -4.35 0.23
N LEU A 6 0.66 -3.15 0.55
CA LEU A 6 0.18 -2.74 1.86
C LEU A 6 -1.34 -2.79 1.85
N GLU A 7 -1.93 -3.37 2.89
CA GLU A 7 -3.34 -3.21 3.23
C GLU A 7 -3.47 -2.04 4.20
N ILE A 8 -4.44 -1.18 3.95
CA ILE A 8 -4.73 0.02 4.75
C ILE A 8 -6.20 -0.05 5.13
N GLU A 9 -6.47 -0.21 6.42
CA GLU A 9 -7.81 -0.19 6.99
C GLU A 9 -8.21 1.25 7.33
N LEU A 10 -9.28 1.71 6.69
CA LEU A 10 -9.95 2.97 6.99
C LEU A 10 -11.20 2.71 7.84
N ALA A 11 -11.90 3.77 8.22
CA ALA A 11 -13.11 3.64 9.02
C ALA A 11 -14.24 2.83 8.34
N ASP A 12 -14.35 2.95 7.01
CA ASP A 12 -15.47 2.46 6.21
C ASP A 12 -15.09 1.41 5.15
N ARG A 13 -13.79 1.24 4.85
CA ARG A 13 -13.32 0.35 3.78
C ARG A 13 -11.85 -0.04 3.93
N LEU A 14 -11.44 -1.03 3.14
CA LEU A 14 -10.05 -1.45 2.97
C LEU A 14 -9.48 -0.90 1.65
N LEU A 15 -8.23 -0.47 1.68
CA LEU A 15 -7.45 -0.06 0.51
C LEU A 15 -6.20 -0.90 0.38
N PHE A 16 -5.72 -1.08 -0.86
CA PHE A 16 -4.42 -1.66 -1.13
C PHE A 16 -3.50 -0.66 -1.82
N LEU A 17 -2.31 -0.44 -1.25
CA LEU A 17 -1.27 0.38 -1.82
C LEU A 17 -0.13 -0.52 -2.32
N VAL A 18 0.17 -0.44 -3.62
CA VAL A 18 1.32 -1.12 -4.22
C VAL A 18 2.40 -0.09 -4.52
N LEU A 19 3.57 -0.25 -3.90
CA LEU A 19 4.69 0.68 -4.07
C LEU A 19 6.06 -0.01 -4.00
N ALA A 20 7.10 0.66 -4.47
CA ALA A 20 8.48 0.25 -4.25
C ALA A 20 9.11 1.12 -3.16
N ALA A 21 9.78 0.49 -2.19
CA ALA A 21 10.48 1.17 -1.10
C ALA A 21 11.76 0.40 -0.71
N ASP A 22 12.66 1.04 0.03
CA ASP A 22 13.96 0.42 0.34
C ASP A 22 13.89 -0.61 1.46
N ASN A 23 13.02 -0.35 2.43
CA ASN A 23 12.77 -1.19 3.59
C ASN A 23 11.31 -1.01 4.06
N ASP A 24 10.95 -1.71 5.13
CA ASP A 24 9.57 -1.76 5.60
C ASP A 24 9.12 -0.43 6.21
N GLU A 25 10.00 0.25 6.95
CA GLU A 25 9.76 1.57 7.55
C GLU A 25 9.40 2.60 6.48
N THR A 26 10.27 2.75 5.46
CA THR A 26 10.01 3.66 4.34
C THR A 26 8.74 3.31 3.56
N ALA A 27 8.36 2.03 3.48
CA ALA A 27 7.10 1.63 2.84
C ALA A 27 5.88 2.16 3.60
N PHE A 28 5.92 2.15 4.94
CA PHE A 28 4.85 2.72 5.78
C PHE A 28 4.84 4.25 5.72
N ASP A 29 6.01 4.90 5.74
CA ASP A 29 6.11 6.37 5.68
C ASP A 29 5.42 6.95 4.42
N TYR A 30 5.47 6.22 3.31
CA TYR A 30 4.83 6.65 2.06
C TYR A 30 3.29 6.57 2.07
N ILE A 31 2.66 5.91 3.05
CA ILE A 31 1.20 5.75 3.09
C ILE A 31 0.50 7.11 3.16
N GLU A 32 0.89 7.96 4.10
CA GLU A 32 0.25 9.27 4.32
C GLU A 32 0.36 10.14 3.07
N ASP A 33 1.55 10.14 2.47
CA ASP A 33 1.89 10.83 1.24
C ASP A 33 0.97 10.41 0.07
N HIS A 34 0.73 9.11 -0.07
CA HIS A 34 -0.16 8.59 -1.11
C HIS A 34 -1.63 8.92 -0.84
N LEU A 35 -2.07 8.87 0.42
CA LEU A 35 -3.43 9.25 0.81
C LEU A 35 -3.68 10.75 0.57
N ALA A 36 -2.73 11.62 0.95
CA ALA A 36 -2.80 13.06 0.74
C ALA A 36 -2.91 13.45 -0.74
N ARG A 37 -2.29 12.67 -1.64
CA ARG A 37 -2.41 12.88 -3.10
C ARG A 37 -3.73 12.35 -3.68
N ALA A 38 -4.29 11.29 -3.09
CA ALA A 38 -5.49 10.63 -3.60
C ALA A 38 -6.80 11.26 -3.10
N TYR A 39 -6.77 11.97 -1.96
CA TYR A 39 -7.97 12.49 -1.30
C TYR A 39 -7.87 13.98 -1.00
N THR A 40 -8.99 14.69 -1.19
CA THR A 40 -9.12 16.10 -0.76
C THR A 40 -9.07 16.24 0.76
N VAL A 41 -9.63 15.27 1.49
CA VAL A 41 -9.56 15.14 2.94
C VAL A 41 -9.03 13.75 3.24
N VAL A 42 -7.86 13.69 3.87
CA VAL A 42 -7.19 12.42 4.19
C VAL A 42 -8.05 11.64 5.18
N PRO A 43 -8.49 10.42 4.85
CA PRO A 43 -9.24 9.58 5.78
C PRO A 43 -8.35 9.11 6.93
N GLU A 44 -8.95 8.88 8.10
CA GLU A 44 -8.25 8.30 9.24
C GLU A 44 -7.85 6.86 8.94
N VAL A 45 -6.56 6.56 9.08
CA VAL A 45 -6.01 5.20 8.99
C VAL A 45 -6.12 4.55 10.35
N LYS A 46 -6.88 3.46 10.45
CA LYS A 46 -6.99 2.65 11.67
C LYS A 46 -5.81 1.72 11.82
N GLN A 47 -5.43 1.05 10.73
CA GLN A 47 -4.34 0.08 10.70
C GLN A 47 -3.74 0.01 9.31
N ALA A 48 -2.45 -0.31 9.25
CA ALA A 48 -1.78 -0.68 8.01
C ALA A 48 -0.91 -1.93 8.23
N ALA A 49 -0.84 -2.78 7.22
CA ALA A 49 -0.04 -4.00 7.27
C ALA A 49 0.58 -4.33 5.91
N ILE A 50 1.79 -4.90 5.90
CA ILE A 50 2.38 -5.47 4.70
C ILE A 50 1.75 -6.85 4.48
N VAL A 51 1.01 -7.02 3.39
CA VAL A 51 0.39 -8.30 3.04
C VAL A 51 1.24 -9.09 2.04
N GLU A 52 2.03 -8.39 1.20
CA GLU A 52 3.03 -9.02 0.36
C GLU A 52 4.30 -8.16 0.24
N LYS A 53 5.46 -8.81 0.12
CA LYS A 53 6.78 -8.17 -0.11
C LYS A 53 7.61 -9.01 -1.07
N LYS A 54 8.12 -8.40 -2.15
CA LYS A 54 8.96 -9.06 -3.15
C LYS A 54 10.22 -8.23 -3.41
N ARG A 55 11.36 -8.89 -3.65
CA ARG A 55 12.54 -8.18 -4.14
C ARG A 55 12.23 -7.62 -5.53
N VAL A 56 12.59 -6.36 -5.79
CA VAL A 56 12.44 -5.80 -7.14
C VAL A 56 13.48 -6.45 -8.06
N THR A 57 13.01 -7.20 -9.04
CA THR A 57 13.79 -7.82 -10.11
C THR A 57 13.04 -7.66 -11.44
N LYS A 58 13.67 -7.98 -12.58
CA LYS A 58 12.99 -7.95 -13.88
C LYS A 58 11.78 -8.90 -13.85
N GLY A 59 10.59 -8.37 -14.14
CA GLY A 59 9.33 -9.12 -14.12
C GLY A 59 8.64 -9.21 -12.75
N ALA A 60 9.16 -8.56 -11.70
CA ALA A 60 8.46 -8.50 -10.41
C ALA A 60 7.15 -7.69 -10.54
N GLY A 61 6.09 -8.20 -9.91
CA GLY A 61 4.77 -7.58 -9.91
C GLY A 61 3.79 -8.26 -8.96
N TYR A 62 2.60 -7.69 -8.85
CA TYR A 62 1.46 -8.27 -8.14
C TYR A 62 0.30 -8.47 -9.09
N LEU A 63 -0.40 -9.59 -8.93
CA LEU A 63 -1.71 -9.81 -9.54
C LEU A 63 -2.75 -9.15 -8.64
N LEU A 64 -3.54 -8.23 -9.19
CA LEU A 64 -4.65 -7.60 -8.49
C LEU A 64 -5.95 -8.14 -9.09
N SER A 65 -6.86 -8.60 -8.24
CA SER A 65 -8.22 -8.95 -8.66
C SER A 65 -9.07 -7.68 -8.73
N SER A 66 -9.91 -7.57 -9.75
CA SER A 66 -10.95 -6.53 -9.83
C SER A 66 -12.24 -6.94 -9.11
N GLU A 67 -12.34 -8.18 -8.65
CA GLU A 67 -13.52 -8.65 -7.93
C GLU A 67 -13.53 -8.04 -6.53
N SER A 68 -14.53 -7.21 -6.29
CA SER A 68 -14.84 -6.64 -4.97
C SER A 68 -15.50 -7.74 -4.16
N ASN A 69 -14.88 -8.17 -3.06
CA ASN A 69 -15.49 -9.07 -2.08
C ASN A 69 -16.36 -8.27 -1.10
#